data_AF-F0ZFY3-F1
#
_entry.id   AF-F0ZFY3-F1
#
_cell.length_a   1.000
_cell.length_b   1.000
_cell.length_c   1.000
_cell.angle_alpha   90.00
_cell.angle_beta   90.00
_cell.angle_gamma   90.00
#
_symmetry.space_group_name_H-M   'P 1'
#
loop_
_entity.id
_entity.type
_entity.pdbx_description
1 polymer ?
#
loop_
_entity_poly.entity_id
_entity_poly.type
_entity_poly.pdbx_seq_one_letter_code
_entity_poly.pdbx_strand_id
1 'polypeptide(L)'
;MDIQDNDEEVEEDAEVVSRPRKNSTALYLSRDNFEKKVLAMETIIANMESKNNSPKAYHDNNFKKIIFWFIIIEIILATNLINQIFSSDTLSEKAMSLVYSFLISIIIYTFAKLYRITCVKLRNYNEKNLKKLYCGLERLFEERKRVTDYEHTKKLIQNYENFKRKNIKS
;
A
#
# COMPACT_ATOMS: atom_id res chain seq x y z
N MET A 1 15.07 -30.99 -86.72
CA MET A 1 15.70 -32.20 -86.15
C MET A 1 17.13 -31.79 -85.89
N ASP A 2 17.42 -31.45 -84.63
CA ASP A 2 18.75 -31.09 -84.13
C ASP A 2 18.97 -31.84 -82.81
N ILE A 3 20.25 -32.05 -82.53
CA ILE A 3 20.88 -32.99 -81.59
C ILE A 3 21.10 -32.30 -80.22
N GLN A 4 21.22 -33.13 -79.16
CA GLN A 4 22.18 -33.04 -78.02
C GLN A 4 21.57 -32.99 -76.61
N ASP A 5 21.79 -34.11 -75.89
CA ASP A 5 22.56 -34.24 -74.65
C ASP A 5 22.31 -33.23 -73.50
N ASN A 6 21.86 -33.76 -72.37
CA ASN A 6 22.71 -34.17 -71.25
C ASN A 6 22.21 -33.76 -69.84
N ASP A 7 22.47 -34.71 -68.93
CA ASP A 7 22.84 -34.56 -67.52
C ASP A 7 21.76 -34.31 -66.46
N GLU A 8 21.46 -35.41 -65.75
CA GLU A 8 21.56 -35.53 -64.29
C GLU A 8 21.73 -34.22 -63.49
N GLU A 9 20.80 -33.94 -62.57
CA GLU A 9 21.15 -33.78 -61.16
C GLU A 9 19.90 -33.84 -60.26
N VAL A 10 20.07 -34.62 -59.18
CA VAL A 10 19.21 -34.78 -58.02
C VAL A 10 19.35 -33.54 -57.14
N GLU A 11 18.28 -32.94 -56.62
CA GLU A 11 18.28 -32.42 -55.24
C GLU A 11 16.89 -32.00 -54.72
N GLU A 12 16.53 -32.70 -53.64
CA GLU A 12 15.92 -32.25 -52.38
C GLU A 12 14.62 -31.44 -52.32
N ASP A 13 13.69 -32.09 -51.61
CA ASP A 13 12.62 -31.51 -50.82
C ASP A 13 13.03 -30.20 -50.09
N ALA A 14 12.26 -29.14 -50.31
CA ALA A 14 12.19 -28.04 -49.33
C ALA A 14 10.72 -27.75 -49.03
N GLU A 15 10.20 -28.56 -48.12
CA GLU A 15 9.15 -28.21 -47.17
C GLU A 15 9.24 -26.70 -46.83
N VAL A 16 8.27 -25.90 -47.29
CA VAL A 16 8.16 -24.50 -46.88
C VAL A 16 7.72 -24.51 -45.41
N VAL A 17 8.74 -24.58 -44.56
CA VAL A 17 8.71 -24.57 -43.11
C VAL A 17 7.76 -23.48 -42.62
N SER A 18 6.66 -23.93 -42.07
CA SER A 18 5.76 -23.17 -41.22
C SER A 18 6.54 -22.48 -40.10
N ARG A 19 6.74 -21.16 -40.18
CA ARG A 19 7.09 -20.36 -39.01
C ARG A 19 6.23 -19.09 -38.96
N PRO A 20 5.11 -19.17 -38.22
CA PRO A 20 4.91 -18.20 -37.14
C PRO A 20 4.21 -18.84 -35.92
N ARG A 21 4.88 -19.76 -35.20
CA ARG A 21 4.32 -20.31 -33.94
C ARG A 21 5.11 -19.93 -32.69
N LYS A 22 6.42 -19.69 -32.79
CA LYS A 22 7.26 -19.35 -31.63
C LYS A 22 7.06 -17.90 -31.14
N ASN A 23 6.85 -16.96 -32.05
CA ASN A 23 6.78 -15.54 -31.70
C ASN A 23 5.41 -15.13 -31.15
N SER A 24 4.32 -15.71 -31.65
CA SER A 24 2.95 -15.45 -31.18
C SER A 24 2.73 -15.93 -29.75
N THR A 25 3.23 -17.13 -29.43
CA THR A 25 3.09 -17.73 -28.09
C THR A 25 3.87 -16.94 -27.02
N ALA A 26 5.10 -16.49 -27.35
CA ALA A 26 5.90 -15.65 -26.46
C ALA A 26 5.26 -14.27 -26.20
N LEU A 27 4.65 -13.68 -27.22
CA LEU A 27 3.97 -12.39 -27.13
C LEU A 27 2.71 -12.48 -26.26
N TYR A 28 1.93 -13.56 -26.39
CA TYR A 28 0.79 -13.87 -25.53
C TYR A 28 1.18 -14.11 -24.06
N LEU A 29 2.21 -14.94 -23.79
CA LEU A 29 2.74 -15.15 -22.45
C LEU A 29 3.25 -13.85 -21.80
N SER A 30 3.89 -12.98 -22.57
CA SER A 30 4.33 -11.66 -22.09
C SER A 30 3.15 -10.74 -21.74
N ARG A 31 2.00 -10.90 -22.41
CA ARG A 31 0.79 -10.12 -22.19
C ARG A 31 0.09 -10.56 -20.93
N ASP A 32 -0.16 -11.86 -20.77
CA ASP A 32 -0.82 -12.41 -19.59
C ASP A 32 -0.02 -12.11 -18.31
N ASN A 33 1.32 -12.14 -18.39
CA ASN A 33 2.17 -11.74 -17.27
C ASN A 33 2.08 -10.25 -16.92
N PHE A 34 1.91 -9.37 -17.91
CA PHE A 34 1.75 -7.94 -17.66
C PHE A 34 0.38 -7.59 -17.08
N GLU A 35 -0.69 -8.14 -17.67
CA GLU A 35 -2.05 -7.94 -17.16
C GLU A 35 -2.17 -8.44 -15.72
N LYS A 36 -1.65 -9.63 -15.42
CA LYS A 36 -1.58 -10.14 -14.04
C LYS A 36 -0.81 -9.22 -13.10
N LYS A 37 0.30 -8.64 -13.56
CA LYS A 37 1.13 -7.73 -12.74
C LYS A 37 0.44 -6.39 -12.48
N VAL A 38 -0.22 -5.83 -13.49
CA VAL A 38 -1.04 -4.61 -13.38
C VAL A 38 -2.18 -4.84 -12.39
N LEU A 39 -2.94 -5.93 -12.59
CA LEU A 39 -4.10 -6.25 -11.77
C LEU A 39 -3.71 -6.54 -10.31
N ALA A 40 -2.57 -7.20 -10.09
CA ALA A 40 -2.00 -7.38 -8.76
C ALA A 40 -1.63 -6.05 -8.10
N MET A 41 -0.98 -5.12 -8.83
CA MET A 41 -0.66 -3.80 -8.30
C MET A 41 -1.91 -2.96 -8.00
N GLU A 42 -2.90 -2.95 -8.90
CA GLU A 42 -4.19 -2.27 -8.68
C GLU A 42 -4.91 -2.83 -7.46
N THR A 43 -4.92 -4.15 -7.28
CA THR A 43 -5.50 -4.80 -6.10
C THR A 43 -4.78 -4.40 -4.82
N ILE A 44 -3.44 -4.36 -4.83
CA ILE A 44 -2.64 -3.91 -3.68
C ILE A 44 -2.92 -2.44 -3.38
N ILE A 45 -3.00 -1.57 -4.40
CA ILE A 45 -3.32 -0.15 -4.26
C ILE A 45 -4.71 0.02 -3.64
N ALA A 46 -5.74 -0.64 -4.18
CA ALA A 46 -7.11 -0.56 -3.66
C ALA A 46 -7.22 -1.08 -2.21
N ASN A 47 -6.50 -2.16 -1.89
CA ASN A 47 -6.43 -2.67 -0.52
C ASN A 47 -5.70 -1.70 0.43
N MET A 48 -4.62 -1.06 -0.01
CA MET A 48 -3.94 -0.05 0.79
C MET A 48 -4.79 1.22 0.96
N GLU A 49 -5.47 1.70 -0.08
CA GLU A 49 -6.34 2.88 -0.03
C GLU A 49 -7.54 2.67 0.89
N SER A 50 -8.22 1.53 0.79
CA SER A 50 -9.31 1.19 1.72
C SER A 50 -8.83 1.10 3.17
N LYS A 51 -7.63 0.55 3.38
CA LYS A 51 -6.94 0.55 4.69
C LYS A 51 -6.43 1.91 5.13
N ASN A 52 -6.28 2.92 4.26
CA ASN A 52 -5.80 4.27 4.60
C ASN A 52 -6.93 5.31 4.76
N ASN A 53 -8.06 5.10 4.08
CA ASN A 53 -9.24 5.98 4.17
C ASN A 53 -10.13 5.69 5.40
N SER A 54 -10.29 4.43 5.79
CA SER A 54 -10.98 4.07 7.05
C SER A 54 -10.26 4.53 8.35
N PRO A 55 -8.92 4.52 8.49
CA PRO A 55 -8.26 4.84 9.74
C PRO A 55 -8.20 6.34 10.07
N LYS A 56 -8.44 7.26 9.12
CA LYS A 56 -8.26 8.69 9.39
C LYS A 56 -9.28 9.21 10.41
N ALA A 57 -10.56 8.98 10.14
CA ALA A 57 -11.64 9.29 11.09
C ALA A 57 -11.59 8.39 12.33
N TYR A 58 -11.19 7.12 12.16
CA TYR A 58 -11.15 6.14 13.25
C TYR A 58 -10.05 6.43 14.29
N HIS A 59 -8.82 6.74 13.86
CA HIS A 59 -7.73 7.09 14.78
C HIS A 59 -7.93 8.46 15.42
N ASP A 60 -8.46 9.45 14.70
CA ASP A 60 -8.76 10.76 15.29
C ASP A 60 -9.87 10.63 16.34
N ASN A 61 -10.91 9.81 16.06
CA ASN A 61 -11.97 9.53 17.04
C ASN A 61 -11.46 8.74 18.24
N ASN A 62 -10.60 7.73 18.03
CA ASN A 62 -10.00 6.97 19.12
C ASN A 62 -9.06 7.83 19.96
N PHE A 63 -8.28 8.72 19.35
CA PHE A 63 -7.43 9.66 20.09
C PHE A 63 -8.26 10.61 20.94
N LYS A 64 -9.37 11.14 20.41
CA LYS A 64 -10.33 11.93 21.20
C LYS A 64 -10.90 11.13 22.39
N LYS A 65 -11.28 9.86 22.17
CA LYS A 65 -11.74 8.98 23.25
C LYS A 65 -10.65 8.75 24.30
N ILE A 66 -9.41 8.52 23.90
CA ILE A 66 -8.27 8.35 24.81
C ILE A 66 -8.07 9.60 25.66
N ILE A 67 -8.12 10.80 25.06
CA ILE A 67 -8.04 12.07 25.81
C ILE A 67 -9.21 12.21 26.78
N PHE A 68 -10.42 11.90 26.34
CA PHE A 68 -11.62 11.99 27.18
C PHE A 68 -11.53 11.05 28.39
N TRP A 69 -11.15 9.80 28.19
CA TRP A 69 -10.94 8.83 29.27
C TRP A 69 -9.79 9.23 30.20
N PHE A 70 -8.73 9.83 29.66
CA PHE A 70 -7.62 10.35 30.45
C PHE A 70 -8.09 11.45 31.44
N ILE A 71 -8.93 12.38 30.99
CA ILE A 71 -9.51 13.43 31.86
C ILE A 71 -10.34 12.79 32.98
N ILE A 72 -11.14 11.78 32.67
CA ILE A 72 -11.95 11.06 33.69
C ILE A 72 -11.04 10.38 34.72
N ILE A 73 -10.00 9.69 34.27
CA ILE A 73 -9.05 8.99 35.15
C ILE A 73 -8.32 10.00 36.05
N GLU A 74 -7.90 11.15 35.52
CA GLU A 74 -7.29 12.23 36.31
C GLU A 74 -8.23 12.78 37.38
N ILE A 75 -9.52 12.98 37.07
CA ILE A 75 -10.52 13.42 38.07
C ILE A 75 -10.66 12.38 39.20
N ILE A 76 -10.71 11.08 38.85
CA ILE A 76 -10.80 9.99 39.82
C ILE A 76 -9.54 9.94 40.70
N LEU A 77 -8.35 10.04 40.09
CA LEU A 77 -7.07 10.10 40.79
C LEU A 77 -7.01 11.29 41.75
N ALA A 78 -7.39 12.49 41.29
CA ALA A 78 -7.42 13.69 42.12
C ALA A 78 -8.38 13.55 43.30
N THR A 79 -9.56 12.95 43.09
CA THR A 79 -10.52 12.69 44.17
C THR A 79 -9.97 11.72 45.20
N ASN A 80 -9.34 10.62 44.75
CA ASN A 80 -8.68 9.66 45.63
C ASN A 80 -7.53 10.29 46.41
N LEU A 81 -6.71 11.10 45.75
CA LEU A 81 -5.60 11.83 46.35
C LEU A 81 -6.09 12.78 47.45
N ILE A 82 -7.15 13.55 47.19
CA ILE A 82 -7.78 14.43 48.19
C ILE A 82 -8.24 13.61 49.41
N ASN A 83 -8.99 12.53 49.17
CA ASN A 83 -9.47 11.67 50.25
C ASN A 83 -8.31 11.11 51.09
N GLN A 84 -7.23 10.67 50.43
CA GLN A 84 -6.06 10.11 51.10
C GLN A 84 -5.28 11.17 51.90
N ILE A 85 -5.19 12.40 51.39
CA ILE A 85 -4.57 13.53 52.10
C ILE A 85 -5.35 13.87 53.39
N PHE A 86 -6.68 13.77 53.37
CA PHE A 86 -7.53 14.02 54.53
C PHE A 86 -7.54 12.85 55.52
N SER A 87 -7.37 11.60 55.05
CA SER A 87 -7.40 10.42 55.92
C SER A 87 -6.05 10.04 56.53
N SER A 88 -4.93 10.47 55.94
CA SER A 88 -3.59 10.11 56.43
C SER A 88 -3.12 11.02 57.58
N ASP A 89 -2.56 10.40 58.62
CA ASP A 89 -2.05 11.09 59.80
C ASP A 89 -0.60 11.55 59.64
N THR A 90 0.18 10.92 58.75
CA THR A 90 1.62 11.20 58.59
C THR A 90 1.93 12.00 57.33
N LEU A 91 2.92 12.88 57.42
CA LEU A 91 3.39 13.69 56.27
C LEU A 91 3.99 12.80 55.16
N SER A 92 4.63 11.68 55.52
CA SER A 92 5.28 10.78 54.56
C SER A 92 4.28 10.03 53.68
N GLU A 93 3.14 9.60 54.23
CA GLU A 93 2.06 8.97 53.45
C GLU A 93 1.46 9.94 52.43
N LYS A 94 1.23 11.19 52.84
CA LYS A 94 0.71 12.24 51.94
C LYS A 94 1.69 12.52 50.80
N ALA A 95 2.99 12.59 51.12
CA ALA A 95 4.03 12.79 50.13
C ALA A 95 4.14 11.59 49.15
N MET A 96 4.07 10.36 49.64
CA MET A 96 4.08 9.17 48.78
C MET A 96 2.87 9.14 47.83
N SER A 97 1.67 9.42 48.34
CA SER A 97 0.44 9.44 47.52
C SER A 97 0.54 10.45 46.37
N LEU A 98 1.07 11.65 46.65
CA LEU A 98 1.34 12.67 45.64
C LEU A 98 2.31 12.17 44.56
N VAL A 99 3.41 11.53 44.98
CA VAL A 99 4.41 10.97 44.05
C VAL A 99 3.79 9.89 43.17
N TYR A 100 3.01 8.97 43.73
CA TYR A 100 2.35 7.92 42.96
C TYR A 100 1.31 8.48 41.98
N SER A 101 0.47 9.42 42.41
CA SER A 101 -0.49 10.08 41.53
C SER A 101 0.22 10.74 40.34
N PHE A 102 1.29 11.49 40.62
CA PHE A 102 2.07 12.17 39.58
C PHE A 102 2.76 11.19 38.61
N LEU A 103 3.31 10.08 39.13
CA LEU A 103 3.91 9.04 38.30
C LEU A 103 2.88 8.39 37.36
N ILE A 104 1.67 8.10 37.85
CA ILE A 104 0.58 7.54 37.03
C ILE A 104 0.21 8.52 35.91
N SER A 105 0.06 9.81 36.21
CA SER A 105 -0.21 10.85 35.20
C SER A 105 0.87 10.88 34.11
N ILE A 106 2.16 10.84 34.49
CA ILE A 106 3.28 10.80 33.54
C ILE A 106 3.22 9.57 32.64
N ILE A 107 2.95 8.39 33.22
CA ILE A 107 2.88 7.13 32.48
C ILE A 107 1.78 7.20 31.43
N ILE A 108 0.57 7.61 31.81
CA ILE A 108 -0.57 7.68 30.87
C ILE A 108 -0.32 8.71 29.78
N TYR A 109 0.22 9.89 30.14
CA TYR A 109 0.59 10.91 29.16
C TYR A 109 1.63 10.40 28.15
N THR A 110 2.63 9.65 28.62
CA THR A 110 3.66 9.05 27.78
C THR A 110 3.05 8.05 26.81
N PHE A 111 2.13 7.19 27.27
CA PHE A 111 1.40 6.26 26.40
C PHE A 111 0.57 6.98 25.34
N ALA A 112 -0.17 8.02 25.71
CA ALA A 112 -0.96 8.81 24.76
C ALA A 112 -0.08 9.46 23.68
N LYS A 113 1.09 9.97 24.08
CA LYS A 113 2.08 10.56 23.16
C LYS A 113 2.68 9.52 22.22
N LEU A 114 3.06 8.36 22.75
CA LEU A 114 3.59 7.23 21.97
C LEU A 114 2.57 6.71 20.96
N TYR A 115 1.29 6.60 21.36
CA TYR A 115 0.19 6.23 20.48
C TYR A 115 0.10 7.18 19.28
N ARG A 116 0.07 8.49 19.54
CA ARG A 116 0.02 9.51 18.49
C ARG A 116 1.20 9.43 17.53
N ILE A 117 2.42 9.28 18.06
CA ILE A 117 3.64 9.15 17.23
C ILE A 117 3.56 7.91 16.35
N THR A 118 3.13 6.78 16.90
CA THR A 118 3.02 5.51 16.17
C THR A 118 2.01 5.62 15.05
N CYS A 119 0.83 6.18 15.31
CA CYS A 119 -0.19 6.43 14.29
C CYS A 119 0.32 7.32 13.16
N VAL A 120 0.99 8.43 13.48
CA VAL A 120 1.55 9.34 12.46
C VAL A 120 2.64 8.65 11.63
N LYS A 121 3.54 7.91 12.28
CA LYS A 121 4.61 7.17 11.58
C LYS A 121 4.03 6.11 10.65
N LEU A 122 3.08 5.32 11.13
CA LEU A 122 2.42 4.28 10.33
C LEU A 122 1.71 4.87 9.12
N ARG A 123 1.01 6.00 9.30
CA ARG A 123 0.35 6.71 8.19
C ARG A 123 1.36 7.18 7.15
N ASN A 124 2.43 7.86 7.58
CA ASN A 124 3.46 8.36 6.66
C ASN A 124 4.16 7.22 5.91
N TYR A 125 4.36 6.08 6.57
CA TYR A 125 4.91 4.87 5.95
C TYR A 125 3.96 4.33 4.86
N ASN A 126 2.67 4.22 5.16
CA ASN A 126 1.66 3.77 4.19
C ASN A 126 1.53 4.73 3.00
N GLU A 127 1.50 6.04 3.24
CA GLU A 127 1.46 7.05 2.17
C GLU A 127 2.67 6.95 1.23
N LYS A 128 3.89 6.76 1.79
CA LYS A 128 5.10 6.55 0.99
C LYS A 128 5.04 5.28 0.17
N ASN A 129 4.57 4.17 0.75
CA ASN A 129 4.42 2.90 0.04
C ASN A 129 3.38 2.99 -1.08
N LEU A 130 2.25 3.67 -0.83
CA LEU A 130 1.22 3.91 -1.83
C LEU A 130 1.77 4.71 -3.01
N LYS A 131 2.50 5.80 -2.73
CA LYS A 131 3.16 6.60 -3.77
C LYS A 131 4.15 5.78 -4.59
N LYS A 132 4.92 4.89 -3.95
CA LYS A 132 5.86 4.00 -4.64
C LYS A 132 5.15 3.01 -5.55
N LEU A 133 4.00 2.47 -5.13
CA LEU A 133 3.17 1.58 -5.97
C LEU A 133 2.63 2.31 -7.20
N TYR A 134 2.10 3.53 -7.02
CA TYR A 134 1.63 4.36 -8.13
C TYR A 134 2.75 4.67 -9.14
N CYS A 135 3.94 5.05 -8.67
CA CYS A 135 5.10 5.26 -9.55
C CYS A 135 5.54 3.97 -10.26
N GLY A 136 5.50 2.83 -9.57
CA GLY A 136 5.82 1.53 -10.17
C GLY A 136 4.84 1.13 -11.27
N LEU A 137 3.55 1.39 -11.06
CA LEU A 137 2.49 1.15 -12.04
C LEU A 137 2.65 2.06 -13.26
N GLU A 138 2.95 3.35 -13.06
CA GLU A 138 3.20 4.31 -14.14
C GLU A 138 4.40 3.89 -15.02
N ARG A 139 5.51 3.47 -14.39
CA ARG A 139 6.68 2.93 -15.11
C ARG A 139 6.35 1.69 -15.93
N LEU A 140 5.54 0.77 -15.39
CA LEU A 140 5.11 -0.43 -16.12
C LEU A 140 4.35 -0.07 -17.40
N PHE A 141 3.47 0.93 -17.35
CA PHE A 141 2.75 1.40 -18.52
C PHE A 141 3.64 2.13 -19.53
N GLU A 142 4.60 2.93 -19.07
CA GLU A 142 5.59 3.57 -19.95
C GLU A 142 6.47 2.56 -20.68
N GLU A 143 6.96 1.54 -19.97
CA GLU A 143 7.78 0.47 -20.54
C GLU A 143 6.99 -0.32 -21.59
N ARG A 144 5.73 -0.66 -21.30
CA ARG A 144 4.84 -1.35 -22.25
C ARG A 144 4.55 -0.51 -23.50
N LYS A 145 4.38 0.81 -23.36
CA LYS A 145 4.19 1.75 -24.50
C LYS A 145 5.42 1.81 -25.41
N ARG A 146 6.63 1.58 -24.89
CA ARG A 146 7.87 1.57 -25.68
C ARG A 146 8.10 0.26 -26.43
N VAL A 147 7.59 -0.87 -25.89
CA VAL A 147 7.90 -2.22 -26.38
C VAL A 147 6.83 -2.78 -27.33
N THR A 148 5.57 -2.33 -27.24
CA THR A 148 4.46 -2.91 -28.02
C THR A 148 3.70 -1.85 -28.81
N ASP A 149 3.23 -2.21 -30.00
CA ASP A 149 2.41 -1.35 -30.85
C ASP A 149 1.13 -0.93 -30.10
N TYR A 150 0.91 0.38 -30.05
CA TYR A 150 0.08 1.08 -29.06
C TYR A 150 -1.42 0.71 -29.13
N GLU A 151 -1.87 0.20 -30.29
CA GLU A 151 -3.28 -0.14 -30.53
C GLU A 151 -3.79 -1.24 -29.60
N HIS A 152 -2.98 -2.26 -29.30
CA HIS A 152 -3.44 -3.42 -28.53
C HIS A 152 -3.50 -3.18 -27.01
N THR A 153 -2.67 -2.28 -26.48
CA THR A 153 -2.65 -1.90 -25.06
C THR A 153 -3.53 -0.70 -24.72
N LYS A 154 -4.15 -0.08 -25.74
CA LYS A 154 -5.02 1.09 -25.61
C LYS A 154 -6.13 0.90 -24.58
N LYS A 155 -6.76 -0.27 -24.55
CA LYS A 155 -7.86 -0.58 -23.59
C LYS A 155 -7.36 -0.63 -22.13
N LEU A 156 -6.19 -1.22 -21.89
CA LEU A 156 -5.57 -1.28 -20.56
C LEU A 156 -5.10 0.11 -20.10
N ILE A 157 -4.50 0.88 -21.00
CA ILE A 157 -4.06 2.27 -20.73
C ILE A 157 -5.28 3.14 -20.40
N GLN A 158 -6.37 3.00 -21.15
CA GLN A 158 -7.60 3.74 -20.91
C GLN A 158 -8.25 3.36 -19.57
N ASN A 159 -8.25 2.07 -19.21
CA ASN A 159 -8.71 1.63 -17.89
C ASN A 159 -7.85 2.21 -16.76
N TYR A 160 -6.53 2.22 -16.91
CA TYR A 160 -5.62 2.85 -15.96
C TYR A 160 -5.84 4.36 -15.84
N GLU A 161 -6.06 5.07 -16.95
CA GLU A 161 -6.40 6.50 -16.89
C GLU A 161 -7.72 6.76 -16.17
N ASN A 162 -8.73 5.93 -16.39
CA ASN A 162 -10.01 6.01 -15.68
C ASN A 162 -9.82 5.74 -14.18
N PHE A 163 -9.01 4.75 -13.82
CA PHE A 163 -8.63 4.46 -12.43
C PHE A 163 -7.92 5.66 -11.78
N LYS A 164 -6.90 6.22 -12.46
CA LYS A 164 -6.17 7.41 -12.02
C LYS A 164 -7.09 8.61 -11.81
N ARG A 165 -8.01 8.89 -12.75
CA ARG A 165 -8.99 9.99 -12.60
C ARG A 165 -9.93 9.81 -11.42
N LYS A 166 -10.33 8.57 -11.13
CA LYS A 166 -11.20 8.25 -9.99
C LYS A 166 -10.49 8.48 -8.66
N ASN A 167 -9.21 8.12 -8.56
CA ASN A 167 -8.43 8.22 -7.33
C ASN A 167 -7.80 9.61 -7.09
N ILE A 168 -7.66 10.46 -8.11
CA ILE A 168 -7.24 11.87 -7.94
C ILE A 168 -8.41 12.76 -7.46
N LYS A 169 -9.66 12.37 -7.73
CA LYS A 169 -10.86 13.14 -7.35
C LYS A 169 -11.50 12.72 -6.01
N SER A 170 -11.00 11.66 -5.38
CA SER A 170 -11.44 11.19 -4.05
C SER A 170 -10.48 11.66 -2.96
#